data_AF-C0XKG3-F1
#
_entry.id   AF-C0XKG3-F1
#
_cell.length_a   1.000
_cell.length_b   1.000
_cell.length_c   1.000
_cell.angle_alpha   90.00
_cell.angle_beta   90.00
_cell.angle_gamma   90.00
#
_symmetry.space_group_name_H-M   'P 1'
#
loop_
_entity.id
_entity.type
_entity.pdbx_description
1 polymer ?
#
loop_
_entity_poly.entity_id
_entity_poly.type
_entity_poly.pdbx_seq_one_letter_code
_entity_poly.pdbx_strand_id
1 'polypeptide(L)'
;MKEHDGKLGLLELIGLVVGSIIGGGVFNLMHDMAVGAGAGAIIIGWVITAIGMVMLALTFQNLTMKRPDLDAGVYSYAEAGFGKYMGFNSAWGYWLSAWLGNVGYATLLMSAVAYFLPVFGNGQNIWSIVAASFILW
;
A
#
# COMPACT_ATOMS: atom_id res chain seq x y z
N MET A 1 17.30 21.62 -23.55
CA MET A 1 16.56 21.17 -22.35
C MET A 1 15.13 20.97 -22.80
N LYS A 2 14.67 19.70 -22.89
CA LYS A 2 13.32 19.38 -23.38
C LYS A 2 12.28 19.73 -22.31
N GLU A 3 11.20 20.35 -22.75
CA GLU A 3 10.02 20.74 -21.97
C GLU A 3 9.54 19.61 -21.05
N HIS A 4 9.39 19.95 -19.76
CA HIS A 4 8.75 19.13 -18.75
C HIS A 4 7.24 19.36 -18.86
N ASP A 5 6.61 18.73 -19.84
CA ASP A 5 5.17 18.45 -19.78
C ASP A 5 4.96 17.66 -18.47
N GLY A 6 3.96 17.99 -17.64
CA GLY A 6 3.79 17.47 -16.26
C GLY A 6 3.50 15.97 -16.10
N LYS A 7 4.11 15.12 -16.94
CA LYS A 7 3.96 13.67 -17.01
C LYS A 7 5.27 13.03 -16.56
N LEU A 8 5.16 12.12 -15.58
CA LEU A 8 6.29 11.36 -15.05
C LEU A 8 6.84 10.40 -16.13
N GLY A 9 8.16 10.29 -16.21
CA GLY A 9 8.84 9.32 -17.04
C GLY A 9 8.67 7.88 -16.54
N LEU A 10 8.94 6.87 -17.37
CA LEU A 10 8.79 5.45 -17.01
C LEU A 10 9.59 5.07 -15.76
N LEU A 11 10.84 5.53 -15.66
CA LEU A 11 11.70 5.26 -14.51
C LEU A 11 11.18 5.93 -13.23
N GLU A 12 10.61 7.14 -13.36
CA GLU A 12 10.02 7.87 -12.23
C GLU A 12 8.74 7.17 -11.73
N LEU A 13 7.90 6.69 -12.65
CA LEU A 13 6.72 5.87 -12.34
C LEU A 13 7.10 4.57 -11.64
N ILE A 14 8.11 3.85 -12.13
CA ILE A 14 8.61 2.63 -11.48
C ILE A 14 9.14 2.96 -10.08
N GLY A 15 9.95 4.00 -9.95
CA GLY A 15 10.50 4.45 -8.67
C GLY A 15 9.39 4.82 -7.67
N LEU A 16 8.35 5.52 -8.12
CA LEU A 16 7.21 5.89 -7.30
C LEU A 16 6.42 4.66 -6.83
N VAL A 17 6.15 3.71 -7.73
CA VAL A 17 5.46 2.46 -7.39
C VAL A 17 6.28 1.65 -6.39
N VAL A 18 7.56 1.39 -6.67
CA VAL A 18 8.45 0.63 -5.80
C VAL A 18 8.59 1.30 -4.43
N GLY A 19 8.77 2.62 -4.40
CA GLY A 19 8.84 3.40 -3.16
C GLY A 19 7.57 3.31 -2.33
N SER A 20 6.40 3.32 -2.96
CA SER A 20 5.12 3.17 -2.28
C SER A 20 4.87 1.76 -1.71
N ILE A 21 5.47 0.72 -2.31
CA ILE A 21 5.30 -0.68 -1.89
C ILE A 21 6.28 -1.07 -0.78
N ILE A 22 7.54 -0.60 -0.85
CA ILE A 22 8.62 -0.95 0.10
C ILE A 22 8.49 -0.20 1.44
N GLY A 23 7.44 0.60 1.65
CA GLY A 23 7.20 1.35 2.89
C GLY A 23 7.31 0.52 4.18
N GLY A 24 7.18 1.18 5.34
CA GLY A 24 7.52 0.62 6.65
C GLY A 24 6.94 -0.77 7.02
N GLY A 25 5.88 -1.22 6.34
CA GLY A 25 5.27 -2.53 6.54
C GLY A 25 6.15 -3.73 6.15
N VAL A 26 7.07 -3.60 5.18
CA VAL A 26 7.91 -4.73 4.74
C VAL A 26 8.82 -5.22 5.88
N PHE A 27 9.39 -4.32 6.67
CA PHE A 27 10.30 -4.69 7.75
C PHE A 27 9.61 -5.46 8.88
N ASN A 28 8.41 -5.04 9.27
CA ASN A 28 7.66 -5.71 10.32
C ASN A 28 7.06 -7.04 9.83
N LEU A 29 6.57 -7.09 8.59
CA LEU A 29 6.07 -8.34 8.02
C LEU A 29 7.15 -9.41 7.99
N MET A 30 8.39 -9.05 7.62
CA MET A 30 9.51 -9.99 7.61
C MET A 30 9.87 -10.48 9.02
N HIS A 31 9.80 -9.59 10.03
CA HIS A 31 9.98 -9.96 11.43
C HIS A 31 8.90 -10.96 11.90
N ASP A 32 7.62 -10.63 11.67
CA ASP A 32 6.49 -11.47 12.10
C ASP A 32 6.51 -12.84 11.41
N MET A 33 6.84 -12.90 10.12
CA MET A 33 6.98 -14.15 9.37
C MET A 33 8.13 -15.02 9.91
N ALA A 34 9.27 -14.41 10.25
CA ALA A 34 10.43 -15.14 10.77
C ALA A 34 10.18 -15.73 12.16
N VAL A 35 9.36 -15.09 12.99
CA VAL A 35 8.98 -15.59 14.33
C VAL A 35 7.90 -16.68 14.25
N GLY A 36 6.96 -16.56 13.31
CA GLY A 36 5.77 -17.41 13.25
C GLY A 36 5.85 -18.67 12.38
N ALA A 37 6.77 -18.72 11.40
CA ALA A 37 6.80 -19.81 10.41
C ALA A 37 8.21 -20.33 10.09
N GLY A 38 8.31 -21.62 9.74
CA GLY A 38 9.56 -22.20 9.25
C GLY A 38 9.94 -21.65 7.86
N ALA A 39 11.24 -21.53 7.58
CA ALA A 39 11.76 -20.94 6.35
C ALA A 39 11.14 -21.52 5.06
N GLY A 40 10.87 -22.82 5.02
CA GLY A 40 10.21 -23.47 3.87
C GLY A 40 8.77 -23.00 3.64
N ALA A 41 7.99 -22.80 4.70
CA ALA A 41 6.62 -22.29 4.60
C ALA A 41 6.57 -20.82 4.15
N ILE A 42 7.52 -20.00 4.62
CA ILE A 42 7.67 -18.61 4.21
C ILE A 42 7.95 -18.51 2.71
N ILE A 43 8.88 -19.30 2.18
CA ILE A 43 9.23 -19.30 0.75
C ILE A 43 8.02 -19.70 -0.11
N ILE A 44 7.28 -20.73 0.29
CA ILE A 44 6.06 -21.15 -0.44
C ILE A 44 5.03 -20.02 -0.43
N GLY A 45 4.80 -19.38 0.72
CA GLY A 45 3.89 -18.25 0.84
C GLY A 45 4.29 -17.07 -0.06
N TRP A 46 5.59 -16.77 -0.14
CA TRP A 46 6.13 -15.73 -1.03
C TRP A 46 5.93 -16.06 -2.51
N VAL A 47 6.15 -17.30 -2.92
CA VAL A 47 5.92 -17.73 -4.31
C VAL A 47 4.45 -17.59 -4.68
N ILE A 48 3.54 -18.06 -3.82
CA ILE A 48 2.09 -17.94 -4.06
C ILE A 48 1.69 -16.46 -4.15
N THR A 49 2.19 -15.63 -3.24
CA THR A 49 1.91 -14.18 -3.23
C THR A 49 2.47 -13.50 -4.49
N ALA A 50 3.69 -13.84 -4.91
CA ALA A 50 4.31 -13.29 -6.12
C ALA A 50 3.49 -13.64 -7.37
N ILE A 51 3.04 -14.90 -7.49
CA ILE A 51 2.17 -15.32 -8.61
C ILE A 51 0.86 -14.53 -8.61
N GLY A 52 0.20 -14.41 -7.45
CA GLY A 52 -1.04 -13.63 -7.33
C GLY A 52 -0.87 -12.15 -7.71
N MET A 53 0.22 -11.54 -7.26
CA MET A 53 0.54 -10.14 -7.58
C MET A 53 0.81 -9.93 -9.08
N VAL A 54 1.52 -10.85 -9.74
CA VAL A 54 1.74 -10.78 -11.19
C VAL A 54 0.42 -10.91 -11.95
N MET A 55 -0.47 -11.84 -11.56
CA MET A 55 -1.79 -11.98 -12.19
C MET A 55 -2.65 -10.72 -12.03
N LEU A 56 -2.60 -10.10 -10.86
CA LEU A 56 -3.30 -8.84 -10.58
C LEU A 56 -2.74 -7.68 -11.40
N ALA A 57 -1.41 -7.56 -11.49
CA ALA A 57 -0.74 -6.55 -12.32
C ALA A 57 -1.10 -6.70 -13.80
N LEU A 58 -1.08 -7.93 -14.33
CA LEU A 58 -1.49 -8.21 -15.71
C LEU A 58 -2.97 -7.88 -15.97
N THR A 59 -3.83 -8.10 -14.98
CA THR A 59 -5.26 -7.74 -15.06
C THR A 59 -5.42 -6.23 -15.19
N PHE A 60 -4.77 -5.44 -14.33
CA PHE A 60 -4.80 -3.99 -14.44
C PHE A 60 -4.16 -3.48 -15.73
N GLN A 61 -3.04 -4.07 -16.16
CA GLN A 61 -2.41 -3.73 -17.43
C GLN A 61 -3.38 -3.94 -18.61
N ASN A 62 -4.09 -5.07 -18.63
CA ASN A 62 -5.08 -5.38 -19.67
C ASN A 62 -6.26 -4.41 -19.64
N LEU A 63 -6.74 -4.04 -18.45
CA LEU A 63 -7.80 -3.04 -18.29
C LEU A 63 -7.38 -1.67 -18.81
N THR A 64 -6.18 -1.19 -18.45
CA THR A 64 -5.64 0.08 -18.93
C THR A 64 -5.46 0.09 -20.45
N MET A 65 -5.01 -1.02 -21.05
CA MET A 65 -4.87 -1.13 -22.51
C MET A 65 -6.21 -1.15 -23.24
N LYS A 66 -7.25 -1.79 -22.67
CA LYS A 66 -8.58 -1.89 -23.29
C LYS A 66 -9.44 -0.64 -23.11
N ARG A 67 -9.28 0.05 -21.98
CA ARG A 67 -10.05 1.24 -21.61
C ARG A 67 -9.11 2.37 -21.18
N PRO A 68 -8.30 2.90 -22.12
CA PRO A 68 -7.42 4.04 -21.84
C PRO A 68 -8.20 5.33 -21.60
N ASP A 69 -9.52 5.34 -21.81
CA ASP A 69 -10.43 6.43 -21.47
C ASP A 69 -10.69 6.57 -19.95
N LEU A 70 -10.34 5.54 -19.16
CA LEU A 70 -10.62 5.47 -17.72
C LEU A 70 -9.35 5.75 -16.90
N ASP A 71 -9.10 7.02 -16.61
CA ASP A 71 -7.90 7.46 -15.86
C ASP A 71 -8.06 7.45 -14.33
N ALA A 72 -9.27 7.24 -13.80
CA ALA A 72 -9.55 7.36 -12.36
C ALA A 72 -9.31 6.05 -11.55
N GLY A 73 -8.48 5.13 -12.06
CA GLY A 73 -8.03 3.94 -11.32
C GLY A 73 -9.12 2.88 -11.08
N VAL A 74 -8.97 2.11 -9.99
CA VAL A 74 -9.79 0.92 -9.66
C VAL A 74 -11.29 1.22 -9.65
N TYR A 75 -11.68 2.39 -9.13
CA TYR A 75 -13.07 2.85 -9.10
C TYR A 75 -13.66 3.02 -10.50
N SER A 76 -12.92 3.65 -11.42
CA SER A 76 -13.37 3.94 -12.78
C SER A 76 -13.66 2.66 -13.56
N TYR A 77 -12.82 1.63 -13.35
CA TYR A 77 -13.04 0.30 -13.93
C TYR A 77 -14.26 -0.40 -13.33
N ALA A 78 -14.46 -0.28 -12.01
CA ALA A 78 -15.60 -0.88 -11.31
C ALA A 78 -16.93 -0.22 -11.71
N GLU A 79 -16.96 1.12 -11.83
CA GLU A 79 -18.15 1.85 -12.28
C GLU A 79 -18.49 1.53 -13.75
N ALA A 80 -17.49 1.52 -14.63
CA ALA A 80 -17.70 1.24 -16.04
C ALA A 80 -18.14 -0.22 -16.32
N GLY A 81 -17.69 -1.18 -15.49
CA GLY A 81 -18.04 -2.60 -15.66
C GLY A 81 -19.33 -3.01 -14.97
N PHE A 82 -19.62 -2.48 -13.77
CA PHE A 82 -20.69 -2.97 -12.90
C PHE A 82 -21.69 -1.89 -12.48
N GLY A 83 -21.53 -0.66 -12.96
CA GLY A 83 -22.42 0.47 -12.69
C GLY A 83 -22.08 1.26 -11.42
N LYS A 84 -22.81 2.35 -11.22
CA LYS A 84 -22.59 3.36 -10.16
C LYS A 84 -22.55 2.79 -8.74
N TYR A 85 -23.36 1.78 -8.44
CA TYR A 85 -23.39 1.19 -7.09
C TYR A 85 -22.08 0.47 -6.76
N MET A 86 -21.57 -0.35 -7.68
CA MET A 86 -20.32 -1.09 -7.48
C MET A 86 -19.11 -0.16 -7.54
N GLY A 87 -19.16 0.88 -8.39
CA GLY A 87 -18.24 2.01 -8.33
C GLY A 87 -18.18 2.59 -6.91
N PHE A 88 -19.32 3.07 -6.38
CA PHE A 88 -19.37 3.70 -5.06
C PHE A 88 -18.77 2.81 -3.96
N ASN A 89 -19.10 1.51 -3.94
CA ASN A 89 -18.52 0.57 -2.98
C ASN A 89 -16.99 0.44 -3.12
N SER A 90 -16.47 0.44 -4.35
CA SER A 90 -15.03 0.39 -4.61
C SER A 90 -14.32 1.67 -4.14
N ALA A 91 -14.88 2.85 -4.41
CA ALA A 91 -14.32 4.11 -3.91
C ALA A 91 -14.35 4.17 -2.38
N TRP A 92 -15.45 3.77 -1.76
CA TRP A 92 -15.58 3.75 -0.31
C TRP A 92 -14.60 2.77 0.33
N GLY A 93 -14.46 1.57 -0.25
CA GLY A 93 -13.48 0.57 0.21
C GLY A 93 -12.04 1.05 0.07
N TYR A 94 -11.69 1.69 -1.06
CA TYR A 94 -10.37 2.27 -1.26
C TYR A 94 -10.08 3.39 -0.25
N TRP A 95 -11.06 4.26 0.00
CA TRP A 95 -10.93 5.34 0.97
C TRP A 95 -10.77 4.84 2.41
N LEU A 96 -11.57 3.85 2.82
CA LEU A 96 -11.41 3.17 4.11
C LEU A 96 -10.04 2.49 4.23
N SER A 97 -9.58 1.84 3.16
CA SER A 97 -8.26 1.22 3.14
C SER A 97 -7.14 2.26 3.29
N ALA A 98 -7.28 3.44 2.69
CA ALA A 98 -6.30 4.52 2.83
C ALA A 98 -6.23 5.03 4.29
N TRP A 99 -7.39 5.17 4.95
CA TRP A 99 -7.45 5.55 6.37
C TRP A 99 -6.78 4.53 7.28
N LEU A 100 -7.12 3.26 7.13
CA LEU A 100 -6.50 2.17 7.90
C LEU A 100 -5.01 2.06 7.61
N GLY A 101 -4.62 2.27 6.35
CA GLY A 101 -3.22 2.35 5.93
C GLY A 101 -2.45 3.45 6.66
N ASN A 102 -3.00 4.67 6.72
CA ASN A 102 -2.38 5.79 7.43
C ASN A 102 -2.21 5.52 8.93
N VAL A 103 -3.23 4.92 9.58
CA VAL A 103 -3.15 4.50 10.99
C VAL A 103 -2.07 3.44 11.17
N GLY A 104 -1.99 2.45 10.27
CA GLY A 104 -0.94 1.44 10.27
C GLY A 104 0.46 2.04 10.09
N TYR A 105 0.64 2.98 9.17
CA TYR A 105 1.92 3.66 8.99
C TYR A 105 2.33 4.45 10.23
N ALA A 106 1.40 5.14 10.88
CA ALA A 106 1.71 5.90 12.08
C ALA A 106 2.08 5.01 13.26
N THR A 107 1.41 3.85 13.45
CA THR A 107 1.81 2.89 14.49
C THR A 107 3.17 2.26 14.20
N LEU A 108 3.48 1.95 12.93
CA LEU A 108 4.80 1.50 12.51
C LEU A 108 5.89 2.54 12.80
N LEU A 109 5.64 3.80 12.46
CA LEU A 109 6.57 4.90 12.73
C LEU A 109 6.80 5.08 14.23
N MET A 110 5.74 5.03 15.04
CA MET A 110 5.86 5.12 16.49
C MET A 110 6.61 3.93 17.08
N SER A 111 6.41 2.72 16.56
CA SER A 111 7.17 1.53 16.94
C SER A 111 8.65 1.68 16.60
N ALA A 112 8.99 2.29 15.46
CA ALA A 112 10.39 2.56 15.09
C ALA A 112 11.02 3.64 16.00
N VAL A 113 10.27 4.69 16.34
CA VAL A 113 10.73 5.74 17.28
C VAL A 113 10.88 5.17 18.70
N ALA A 114 10.05 4.20 19.08
CA ALA A 114 10.14 3.55 20.38
C ALA A 114 11.46 2.83 20.64
N TYR A 115 12.16 2.40 19.58
CA TYR A 115 13.52 1.85 19.68
C TYR A 115 14.51 2.86 20.27
N PHE A 116 14.36 4.16 19.95
CA PHE A 116 15.21 5.24 20.46
C PHE A 116 14.67 5.86 21.75
N LEU A 117 13.35 5.97 21.86
CA LEU A 117 12.65 6.56 23.00
C LEU A 117 11.69 5.52 23.61
N PRO A 118 12.09 4.78 24.66
CA PRO A 118 11.29 3.67 25.21
C PRO A 118 9.94 4.10 25.82
N VAL A 119 9.65 5.41 25.86
CA VAL A 119 8.33 5.98 26.21
C VAL A 119 7.22 5.51 25.25
N PHE A 120 7.55 5.15 24.00
CA PHE A 120 6.56 4.72 22.98
C PHE A 120 6.30 3.20 22.92
N GLY A 121 7.06 2.37 23.67
CA GLY A 121 6.81 0.94 23.82
C GLY A 121 6.72 0.18 22.49
N ASN A 122 5.58 -0.49 22.22
CA ASN A 122 5.34 -1.22 20.96
C ASN A 122 4.60 -0.37 19.90
N GLY A 123 4.59 0.97 20.02
CA GLY A 123 3.86 1.86 19.09
C GLY A 123 2.34 1.85 19.23
N GLN A 124 1.77 1.03 20.12
CA GLN A 124 0.33 0.90 20.39
C GLN A 124 -0.12 1.54 21.71
N ASN A 125 0.77 2.26 22.40
CA ASN A 125 0.43 2.89 23.67
C ASN A 125 -0.28 4.25 23.49
N ILE A 126 -0.95 4.73 24.54
CA ILE A 126 -1.72 6.00 24.50
C ILE A 126 -0.84 7.18 24.05
N TRP A 127 0.43 7.21 24.48
CA TRP A 127 1.41 8.22 24.06
C TRP A 127 1.75 8.15 22.57
N SER A 128 1.85 6.96 21.99
CA SER A 128 2.03 6.74 20.55
C SER A 128 0.80 7.17 19.76
N ILE A 129 -0.41 6.92 20.27
CA ILE A 129 -1.65 7.34 19.60
C ILE A 129 -1.76 8.86 19.55
N VAL A 130 -1.43 9.55 20.65
CA VAL A 130 -1.45 11.02 20.71
C VAL A 130 -0.39 11.59 19.77
N ALA A 131 0.84 11.10 19.82
CA ALA A 131 1.92 11.56 18.95
C ALA A 131 1.65 11.26 17.46
N ALA A 132 1.11 10.08 17.15
CA ALA A 132 0.69 9.71 15.79
C ALA A 132 -0.40 10.64 15.26
N SER A 133 -1.37 10.97 16.10
CA SER A 133 -2.47 11.86 15.72
C SER A 133 -1.96 13.27 15.40
N PHE A 134 -1.00 13.79 16.17
CA PHE A 134 -0.35 15.09 15.90
C PHE A 134 0.56 15.10 14.66
N ILE A 135 1.07 13.95 14.23
CA ILE A 135 1.92 13.86 13.03
C ILE A 135 1.06 13.66 11.77
N LEU A 136 -0.08 12.97 11.91
CA LEU A 136 -1.00 12.70 10.81
C LEU A 136 -1.94 13.88 10.47
N TRP A 137 -2.21 14.76 11.44
CA TRP A 137 -3.07 15.94 11.32
C TRP A 137 -2.29 17.24 11.46
#